data_AF-A0AAD0CBC9-F1
#
_entry.id   AF-A0AAD0CBC9-F1
#
_cell.length_a   1.000
_cell.length_b   1.000
_cell.length_c   1.000
_cell.angle_alpha   90.00
_cell.angle_beta   90.00
_cell.angle_gamma   90.00
#
_symmetry.space_group_name_H-M   'P 1'
#
loop_
_entity.id
_entity.type
_entity.pdbx_description
1 polymer ?
#
loop_
_entity_poly.entity_id
_entity_poly.type
_entity_poly.pdbx_seq_one_letter_code
_entity_poly.pdbx_strand_id
1 'polypeptide(L)'
;MTDYSNSPDLKGSVLGQSTEYVDDYTPSLLFPIARKLNRDALNIDEAELPFKGQDIWTGYELSWLNAKGKPQVAVALFTFACQSSHIIESKSFKLYLNSFNQTRFESINTVKQHLIDDLSGAVNSPVQVTLYKADDFNCLPCTALPGECIDDLDIEIDNYDIDAYSLKAHSDEIVTETLNSHLLKSNCLITSQPDWASIIIRYTGEKICRESLLRYLISFRTHNEFHEQCVERIYSDLTTQLNIKELEVYARYTRRGGLDINPYRSTHYNETPFAVKINRQ
;
A
#
# COMPACT_ATOMS: atom_id res chain seq x y z
N MET A 1 -9.70 1.47 -18.65
CA MET A 1 -9.79 2.70 -17.83
C MET A 1 -11.14 2.72 -17.17
N THR A 2 -11.21 2.54 -15.85
CA THR A 2 -12.39 2.92 -15.07
C THR A 2 -12.45 4.44 -15.09
N ASP A 3 -13.56 5.02 -15.56
CA ASP A 3 -13.72 6.46 -15.66
C ASP A 3 -14.08 7.04 -14.29
N TYR A 4 -13.06 7.20 -13.43
CA TYR A 4 -13.20 7.75 -12.08
C TYR A 4 -13.49 9.26 -12.08
N SER A 5 -13.36 9.94 -13.22
CA SER A 5 -13.52 11.40 -13.34
C SER A 5 -14.90 11.89 -12.88
N ASN A 6 -15.91 11.01 -12.88
CA ASN A 6 -17.28 11.31 -12.47
C ASN A 6 -17.80 10.43 -11.32
N SER A 7 -16.97 9.61 -10.66
CA SER A 7 -17.43 8.75 -9.56
C SER A 7 -17.96 9.61 -8.41
N PRO A 8 -19.25 9.44 -7.99
CA PRO A 8 -19.81 10.15 -6.84
C PRO A 8 -18.97 9.96 -5.58
N ASP A 9 -18.35 8.80 -5.42
CA ASP A 9 -17.56 8.41 -4.24
C ASP A 9 -16.24 9.18 -4.12
N LEU A 10 -15.78 9.82 -5.21
CA LEU A 10 -14.57 10.66 -5.22
C LEU A 10 -14.87 12.16 -5.18
N LYS A 11 -16.15 12.58 -5.16
CA LYS A 11 -16.57 14.00 -5.20
C LYS A 11 -16.20 14.84 -3.95
N GLY A 12 -15.48 14.28 -2.99
CA GLY A 12 -14.90 15.00 -1.84
C GLY A 12 -13.38 14.84 -1.70
N SER A 13 -12.71 14.16 -2.63
CA SER A 13 -11.26 14.01 -2.56
C SER A 13 -10.56 15.35 -2.71
N VAL A 14 -9.64 15.64 -1.80
CA VAL A 14 -8.79 16.84 -1.85
C VAL A 14 -7.53 16.64 -2.70
N LEU A 15 -7.29 15.43 -3.24
CA LEU A 15 -6.10 15.17 -4.05
C LEU A 15 -6.12 16.03 -5.32
N GLY A 16 -4.98 16.65 -5.65
CA GLY A 16 -4.87 17.58 -6.78
C GLY A 16 -5.39 19.01 -6.54
N GLN A 17 -6.05 19.29 -5.42
CA GLN A 17 -6.59 20.63 -5.09
C GLN A 17 -5.63 21.48 -4.22
N SER A 18 -5.80 22.81 -4.21
CA SER A 18 -5.15 23.69 -3.22
C SER A 18 -5.87 23.56 -1.88
N THR A 19 -5.15 23.33 -0.79
CA THR A 19 -5.71 23.14 0.56
C THR A 19 -5.10 24.12 1.54
N GLU A 20 -5.93 24.78 2.35
CA GLU A 20 -5.46 25.59 3.48
C GLU A 20 -4.92 24.69 4.60
N TYR A 21 -3.90 25.17 5.30
CA TYR A 21 -3.29 24.44 6.40
C TYR A 21 -4.18 24.54 7.64
N VAL A 22 -4.43 23.41 8.30
CA VAL A 22 -5.26 23.34 9.52
C VAL A 22 -4.35 23.18 10.73
N ASP A 23 -4.42 24.12 11.65
CA ASP A 23 -3.57 24.20 12.86
C ASP A 23 -4.20 23.55 14.12
N ASP A 24 -5.43 23.03 14.01
CA ASP A 24 -6.14 22.38 15.11
C ASP A 24 -6.54 20.94 14.76
N TYR A 25 -6.47 20.03 15.72
CA TYR A 25 -6.78 18.61 15.53
C TYR A 25 -8.20 18.42 14.96
N THR A 26 -8.24 17.85 13.75
CA THR A 26 -9.46 17.80 12.94
C THR A 26 -9.63 16.42 12.29
N PRO A 27 -10.28 15.45 12.98
CA PRO A 27 -10.53 14.10 12.45
C PRO A 27 -11.35 14.07 11.16
N SER A 28 -12.23 15.05 10.95
CA SER A 28 -13.09 15.15 9.77
C SER A 28 -12.32 15.41 8.47
N LEU A 29 -11.01 15.66 8.53
CA LEU A 29 -10.14 15.71 7.35
C LEU A 29 -9.93 14.34 6.70
N LEU A 30 -10.12 13.24 7.43
CA LEU A 30 -9.98 11.89 6.89
C LEU A 30 -11.03 11.64 5.81
N PHE A 31 -10.57 11.23 4.63
CA PHE A 31 -11.44 10.89 3.50
C PHE A 31 -11.32 9.39 3.20
N PRO A 32 -12.27 8.57 3.69
CA PRO A 32 -12.28 7.14 3.39
C PRO A 32 -12.75 6.89 1.94
N ILE A 33 -12.12 5.93 1.26
CA ILE A 33 -12.50 5.48 -0.08
C ILE A 33 -12.89 4.01 0.02
N ALA A 34 -14.10 3.65 -0.41
CA ALA A 34 -14.58 2.28 -0.36
C ALA A 34 -13.70 1.36 -1.24
N ARG A 35 -13.25 0.23 -0.69
CA ARG A 35 -12.46 -0.76 -1.45
C ARG A 35 -13.27 -1.36 -2.60
N LYS A 36 -14.58 -1.51 -2.37
CA LYS A 36 -15.56 -1.99 -3.35
C LYS A 36 -15.38 -1.40 -4.74
N LEU A 37 -15.18 -0.09 -4.82
CA LEU A 37 -15.04 0.63 -6.09
C LEU A 37 -13.96 0.03 -6.99
N ASN A 38 -12.84 -0.39 -6.39
CA ASN A 38 -11.71 -0.96 -7.11
C ASN A 38 -11.81 -2.48 -7.25
N ARG A 39 -12.41 -3.15 -6.25
CA ARG A 39 -12.64 -4.60 -6.25
C ARG A 39 -13.66 -5.05 -7.27
N ASP A 40 -14.71 -4.25 -7.50
CA ASP A 40 -15.70 -4.51 -8.55
C ASP A 40 -15.03 -4.53 -9.94
N ALA A 41 -14.05 -3.65 -10.18
CA ALA A 41 -13.27 -3.63 -11.43
C ALA A 41 -12.34 -4.85 -11.60
N LEU A 42 -12.08 -5.59 -10.53
CA LEU A 42 -11.30 -6.83 -10.50
C LEU A 42 -12.20 -8.08 -10.38
N ASN A 43 -13.53 -7.93 -10.37
CA ASN A 43 -14.49 -8.99 -10.07
C ASN A 43 -14.24 -9.70 -8.73
N ILE A 44 -13.77 -8.95 -7.72
CA ILE A 44 -13.53 -9.46 -6.36
C ILE A 44 -14.82 -9.26 -5.54
N ASP A 45 -15.35 -10.35 -4.98
CA ASP A 45 -16.44 -10.28 -4.01
C ASP A 45 -15.91 -9.91 -2.61
N GLU A 46 -16.42 -8.82 -2.03
CA GLU A 46 -16.04 -8.39 -0.68
C GLU A 46 -16.56 -9.30 0.43
N ALA A 47 -17.64 -10.05 0.17
CA ALA A 47 -18.16 -11.04 1.12
C ALA A 47 -17.26 -12.28 1.20
N GLU A 48 -16.54 -12.60 0.11
CA GLU A 48 -15.69 -13.77 -0.03
C GLU A 48 -14.34 -13.39 -0.67
N LEU A 49 -13.56 -12.56 0.03
CA LEU A 49 -12.26 -12.12 -0.49
C LEU A 49 -11.35 -13.32 -0.80
N PRO A 50 -10.70 -13.36 -1.99
CA PRO A 50 -9.80 -14.44 -2.39
C PRO A 50 -8.44 -14.39 -1.66
N PHE A 51 -8.25 -13.40 -0.79
CA PHE A 51 -7.04 -13.14 -0.04
C PHE A 51 -7.34 -12.63 1.38
N LYS A 52 -6.35 -12.83 2.23
CA LYS A 52 -6.12 -12.15 3.50
C LYS A 52 -4.98 -11.15 3.34
N GLY A 53 -4.72 -10.35 4.36
CA GLY A 53 -3.59 -9.44 4.37
C GLY A 53 -3.89 -8.12 5.05
N GLN A 54 -3.06 -7.14 4.73
CA GLN A 54 -3.05 -5.84 5.39
C GLN A 54 -2.42 -4.77 4.51
N ASP A 55 -2.74 -3.52 4.76
CA ASP A 55 -2.02 -2.36 4.24
C ASP A 55 -1.24 -1.73 5.38
N ILE A 56 0.08 -1.72 5.26
CA ILE A 56 0.96 -1.10 6.26
C ILE A 56 1.35 0.28 5.76
N TRP A 57 1.12 1.31 6.57
CA TRP A 57 1.53 2.67 6.28
C TRP A 57 2.61 3.13 7.24
N THR A 58 3.60 3.86 6.71
CA THR A 58 4.60 4.55 7.54
C THR A 58 4.42 6.05 7.42
N GLY A 59 4.01 6.70 8.51
CA GLY A 59 3.97 8.15 8.64
C GLY A 59 5.29 8.66 9.22
N TYR A 60 6.13 9.27 8.39
CA TYR A 60 7.46 9.74 8.79
C TYR A 60 7.47 11.12 9.44
N GLU A 61 6.37 11.86 9.32
CA GLU A 61 6.27 13.29 9.65
C GLU A 61 5.21 13.55 10.74
N LEU A 62 5.01 12.62 11.69
CA LEU A 62 4.08 12.85 12.80
C LEU A 62 4.71 13.77 13.86
N SER A 63 4.03 14.89 14.13
CA SER A 63 4.44 15.87 15.14
C SER A 63 3.24 16.46 15.87
N TRP A 64 3.43 16.88 17.12
CA TRP A 64 2.41 17.54 17.94
C TRP A 64 3.03 18.39 19.06
N LEU A 65 2.23 19.13 19.82
CA LEU A 65 2.70 19.85 21.01
C LEU A 65 2.37 19.07 22.29
N ASN A 66 3.29 18.99 23.24
CA ASN A 66 2.93 18.53 24.59
C ASN A 66 2.08 19.58 25.34
N ALA A 67 1.60 19.25 26.54
CA ALA A 67 0.77 20.16 27.36
C ALA A 67 1.39 21.57 27.58
N LYS A 68 2.72 21.68 27.56
CA LYS A 68 3.45 22.96 27.73
C LYS A 68 3.75 23.68 26.40
N GLY A 69 3.39 23.10 25.25
CA GLY A 69 3.58 23.71 23.95
C GLY A 69 4.92 23.37 23.30
N LYS A 70 5.66 22.40 23.84
CA LYS A 70 6.92 21.94 23.25
C LYS A 70 6.61 20.93 22.13
N PRO A 71 7.15 21.10 20.92
CA PRO A 71 7.04 20.12 19.85
C PRO A 71 7.56 18.74 20.24
N GLN A 72 6.87 17.71 19.80
CA GLN A 72 7.18 16.30 19.93
C GLN A 72 7.12 15.67 18.53
N VAL A 73 7.95 14.66 18.28
CA VAL A 73 8.03 13.99 16.97
C VAL A 73 8.01 12.48 17.15
N ALA A 74 7.44 11.78 16.17
CA ALA A 74 7.47 10.33 16.08
C ALA A 74 7.39 9.86 14.63
N VAL A 75 7.85 8.63 14.38
CA VAL A 75 7.47 7.85 13.20
C VAL A 75 6.30 6.96 13.60
N ALA A 76 5.24 6.94 12.79
CA ALA A 76 4.07 6.13 13.04
C ALA A 76 3.97 4.98 12.03
N LEU A 77 3.69 3.77 12.53
CA LEU A 77 3.30 2.63 11.73
C LEU A 77 1.80 2.39 11.94
N PHE A 78 1.05 2.33 10.84
CA PHE A 78 -0.38 2.04 10.84
C PHE A 78 -0.62 0.74 10.08
N THR A 79 -1.41 -0.16 10.65
CA THR A 79 -1.79 -1.42 9.99
C THR A 79 -3.29 -1.49 9.84
N PHE A 80 -3.75 -1.54 8.59
CA PHE A 80 -5.14 -1.68 8.21
C PHE A 80 -5.37 -3.10 7.69
N ALA A 81 -6.37 -3.82 8.20
CA ALA A 81 -6.75 -5.11 7.64
C ALA A 81 -7.24 -4.93 6.19
N CYS A 82 -6.86 -5.82 5.25
CA CYS A 82 -7.39 -5.71 3.88
C CYS A 82 -8.90 -6.00 3.81
N GLN A 83 -9.48 -6.58 4.87
CA GLN A 83 -10.92 -6.77 5.05
C GLN A 83 -11.67 -5.49 5.45
N SER A 84 -10.97 -4.38 5.73
CA SER A 84 -11.64 -3.10 6.00
C SER A 84 -12.50 -2.69 4.81
N SER A 85 -13.66 -2.10 5.08
CA SER A 85 -14.57 -1.63 4.02
C SER A 85 -13.97 -0.48 3.19
N HIS A 86 -13.08 0.30 3.78
CA HIS A 86 -12.46 1.46 3.15
C HIS A 86 -10.94 1.44 3.32
N ILE A 87 -10.25 2.08 2.38
CA ILE A 87 -8.90 2.65 2.55
C ILE A 87 -9.03 4.13 2.93
N ILE A 88 -7.91 4.77 3.30
CA ILE A 88 -7.86 6.22 3.51
C ILE A 88 -7.12 6.86 2.33
N GLU A 89 -7.67 7.96 1.80
CA GLU A 89 -7.00 8.74 0.77
C GLU A 89 -5.73 9.40 1.34
N SER A 90 -4.58 9.15 0.72
CA SER A 90 -3.25 9.54 1.20
C SER A 90 -3.06 11.02 1.58
N LYS A 91 -3.61 11.96 0.80
CA LYS A 91 -3.50 13.39 1.11
C LYS A 91 -4.42 13.78 2.24
N SER A 92 -5.64 13.25 2.29
CA SER A 92 -6.54 13.42 3.44
C SER A 92 -5.87 12.94 4.73
N PHE A 93 -5.15 11.81 4.67
CA PHE A 93 -4.41 11.28 5.81
C PHE A 93 -3.26 12.22 6.20
N LYS A 94 -2.50 12.73 5.23
CA LYS A 94 -1.46 13.74 5.49
C LYS A 94 -2.02 14.99 6.18
N LEU A 95 -3.14 15.53 5.68
CA LEU A 95 -3.75 16.74 6.25
C LEU A 95 -4.27 16.47 7.67
N TYR A 96 -4.86 15.29 7.90
CA TYR A 96 -5.23 14.83 9.24
C TYR A 96 -4.01 14.78 10.18
N LEU A 97 -2.89 14.18 9.77
CA LEU A 97 -1.68 14.16 10.59
C LEU A 97 -1.12 15.56 10.83
N ASN A 98 -1.16 16.44 9.84
CA ASN A 98 -0.72 17.83 9.99
C ASN A 98 -1.55 18.61 11.01
N SER A 99 -2.83 18.27 11.19
CA SER A 99 -3.71 18.90 12.18
C SER A 99 -3.24 18.69 13.63
N PHE A 100 -2.36 17.71 13.87
CA PHE A 100 -1.74 17.50 15.18
C PHE A 100 -0.62 18.51 15.46
N ASN A 101 0.01 19.10 14.43
CA ASN A 101 1.29 19.81 14.55
C ASN A 101 1.26 20.98 15.56
N GLN A 102 0.15 21.73 15.59
CA GLN A 102 -0.05 22.86 16.51
C GLN A 102 -1.02 22.53 17.67
N THR A 103 -1.50 21.28 17.74
CA THR A 103 -2.41 20.83 18.79
C THR A 103 -1.66 20.32 20.02
N ARG A 104 -2.14 20.69 21.21
CA ARG A 104 -1.60 20.23 22.49
C ARG A 104 -2.25 18.93 22.93
N PHE A 105 -1.43 17.94 23.24
CA PHE A 105 -1.84 16.68 23.87
C PHE A 105 -1.10 16.44 25.19
N GLU A 106 -1.78 15.80 26.14
CA GLU A 106 -1.21 15.50 27.45
C GLU A 106 -0.07 14.48 27.38
N SER A 107 -0.17 13.50 26.48
CA SER A 107 0.82 12.43 26.35
C SER A 107 0.85 11.82 24.94
N ILE A 108 1.92 11.08 24.64
CA ILE A 108 2.02 10.26 23.42
C ILE A 108 0.94 9.16 23.34
N ASN A 109 0.46 8.67 24.49
CA ASN A 109 -0.61 7.68 24.54
C ASN A 109 -1.95 8.29 24.11
N THR A 110 -2.22 9.55 24.47
CA THR A 110 -3.39 10.29 24.01
C THR A 110 -3.37 10.45 22.49
N VAL A 111 -2.23 10.84 21.92
CA VAL A 111 -2.04 10.92 20.46
C VAL A 111 -2.28 9.57 19.80
N LYS A 112 -1.66 8.50 20.31
CA LYS A 112 -1.84 7.14 19.80
C LYS A 112 -3.31 6.71 19.83
N GLN A 113 -4.04 7.04 20.90
CA GLN A 113 -5.45 6.67 21.03
C GLN A 113 -6.33 7.41 20.01
N HIS A 114 -6.13 8.71 19.82
CA HIS A 114 -6.82 9.47 18.77
C HIS A 114 -6.58 8.88 17.37
N LEU A 115 -5.32 8.57 17.04
CA LEU A 115 -4.99 7.92 15.77
C LEU A 115 -5.72 6.58 15.60
N ILE A 116 -5.78 5.75 16.64
CA ILE A 116 -6.50 4.46 16.60
C ILE A 116 -8.00 4.70 16.38
N ASP A 117 -8.62 5.55 17.19
CA ASP A 117 -10.08 5.73 17.20
C ASP A 117 -10.56 6.36 15.88
N ASP A 118 -9.90 7.42 15.42
CA ASP A 118 -10.28 8.15 14.21
C ASP A 118 -10.11 7.28 12.95
N LEU A 119 -8.97 6.61 12.82
CA LEU A 119 -8.69 5.77 11.65
C LEU A 119 -9.59 4.53 11.66
N SER A 120 -9.82 3.92 12.82
CA SER A 120 -10.71 2.76 12.93
C SER A 120 -12.15 3.13 12.58
N GLY A 121 -12.61 4.31 13.02
CA GLY A 121 -13.90 4.86 12.66
C GLY A 121 -14.01 5.14 11.16
N ALA A 122 -12.98 5.73 10.56
CA ALA A 122 -12.96 6.06 9.14
C ALA A 122 -13.00 4.82 8.22
N VAL A 123 -12.33 3.72 8.60
CA VAL A 123 -12.32 2.49 7.78
C VAL A 123 -13.34 1.42 8.20
N ASN A 124 -14.10 1.68 9.26
CA ASN A 124 -15.01 0.72 9.92
C ASN A 124 -14.33 -0.61 10.26
N SER A 125 -13.10 -0.55 10.79
CA SER A 125 -12.31 -1.74 11.13
C SER A 125 -11.21 -1.37 12.13
N PRO A 126 -10.83 -2.24 13.08
CA PRO A 126 -9.74 -1.92 14.00
C PRO A 126 -8.41 -1.65 13.27
N VAL A 127 -7.79 -0.50 13.58
CA VAL A 127 -6.48 -0.11 13.06
C VAL A 127 -5.44 -0.24 14.16
N GLN A 128 -4.31 -0.89 13.86
CA GLN A 128 -3.18 -0.95 14.78
C GLN A 128 -2.26 0.24 14.55
N VAL A 129 -1.81 0.88 15.63
CA VAL A 129 -0.89 2.02 15.59
C VAL A 129 0.31 1.78 16.49
N THR A 130 1.51 1.93 15.94
CA THR A 130 2.78 1.93 16.69
C THR A 130 3.48 3.25 16.48
N LEU A 131 3.94 3.89 17.57
CA LEU A 131 4.68 5.15 17.53
C LEU A 131 6.10 4.90 17.99
N TYR A 132 7.06 5.26 17.15
CA TYR A 132 8.49 5.24 17.43
C TYR A 132 8.98 6.67 17.67
N LYS A 133 9.66 6.90 18.79
CA LYS A 133 10.34 8.15 19.09
C LYS A 133 11.56 8.32 18.19
N ALA A 134 12.08 9.54 18.09
CA ALA A 134 13.30 9.83 17.34
C ALA A 134 14.51 8.97 17.79
N ASP A 135 14.50 8.61 19.07
CA ASP A 135 15.54 7.86 19.79
C ASP A 135 15.38 6.33 19.61
N ASP A 136 14.27 5.85 19.04
CA ASP A 136 14.01 4.43 18.80
C ASP A 136 14.78 3.97 17.55
N PHE A 137 16.09 3.85 17.69
CA PHE A 137 16.99 3.39 16.63
C PHE A 137 16.61 1.98 16.16
N ASN A 138 16.78 1.72 14.86
CA ASN A 138 16.52 0.41 14.24
C ASN A 138 15.07 -0.09 14.36
N CYS A 139 14.08 0.77 14.62
CA CYS A 139 12.66 0.39 14.58
C CYS A 139 12.19 -0.03 13.17
N LEU A 140 12.85 0.47 12.12
CA LEU A 140 12.58 0.16 10.71
C LEU A 140 13.91 -0.05 9.95
N PRO A 141 14.64 -1.15 10.20
CA PRO A 141 15.95 -1.37 9.61
C PRO A 141 15.84 -1.66 8.12
N CYS A 142 16.79 -1.14 7.33
CA CYS A 142 16.85 -1.47 5.91
C CYS A 142 17.35 -2.92 5.74
N THR A 143 16.67 -3.69 4.89
CA THR A 143 17.04 -5.08 4.60
C THR A 143 16.91 -5.35 3.10
N ALA A 144 17.63 -6.36 2.62
CA ALA A 144 17.48 -6.84 1.25
C ALA A 144 16.11 -7.53 1.07
N LEU A 145 15.58 -7.49 -0.15
CA LEU A 145 14.40 -8.30 -0.48
C LEU A 145 14.77 -9.79 -0.44
N PRO A 146 13.88 -10.65 0.07
CA PRO A 146 14.11 -12.09 0.05
C PRO A 146 13.95 -12.67 -1.35
N GLY A 147 14.58 -13.81 -1.60
CA GLY A 147 14.41 -14.56 -2.83
C GLY A 147 15.26 -14.08 -4.00
N GLU A 148 14.92 -14.56 -5.20
CA GLU A 148 15.60 -14.25 -6.45
C GLU A 148 15.09 -12.91 -7.00
N CYS A 149 16.00 -11.98 -7.27
CA CYS A 149 15.68 -10.76 -8.00
C CYS A 149 15.63 -11.05 -9.50
N ILE A 150 14.54 -10.68 -10.17
CA ILE A 150 14.34 -10.98 -11.60
C ILE A 150 14.71 -9.80 -12.52
N ASP A 151 15.23 -8.70 -11.97
CA ASP A 151 15.40 -7.43 -12.69
C ASP A 151 16.53 -7.44 -13.73
N ASP A 152 17.53 -8.32 -13.58
CA ASP A 152 18.73 -8.37 -14.43
C ASP A 152 18.53 -9.18 -15.73
N LEU A 153 17.30 -9.60 -16.04
CA LEU A 153 17.00 -10.28 -17.31
C LEU A 153 17.24 -9.36 -18.52
N ASP A 154 17.99 -9.85 -19.49
CA ASP A 154 18.26 -9.15 -20.75
C ASP A 154 17.08 -9.32 -21.72
N ILE A 155 16.09 -8.43 -21.64
CA ILE A 155 14.87 -8.47 -22.43
C ILE A 155 14.53 -7.10 -23.06
N GLU A 156 13.95 -7.12 -24.25
CA GLU A 156 13.41 -5.93 -24.91
C GLU A 156 11.94 -5.69 -24.53
N ILE A 157 11.58 -4.46 -24.16
CA ILE A 157 10.20 -4.03 -23.85
C ILE A 157 9.78 -2.92 -24.82
N ASP A 158 8.77 -3.20 -25.65
CA ASP A 158 8.20 -2.29 -26.64
C ASP A 158 6.74 -1.91 -26.35
N ASN A 159 6.06 -2.65 -25.48
CA ASN A 159 4.70 -2.38 -25.01
C ASN A 159 4.64 -2.26 -23.47
N TYR A 160 3.87 -1.28 -22.99
CA TYR A 160 3.67 -0.97 -21.57
C TYR A 160 2.19 -1.02 -21.17
N ASP A 161 1.30 -1.55 -22.01
CA ASP A 161 -0.09 -1.81 -21.65
C ASP A 161 -0.19 -3.08 -20.80
N ILE A 162 -1.06 -3.05 -19.78
CA ILE A 162 -1.30 -4.21 -18.93
C ILE A 162 -1.80 -5.40 -19.75
N ASP A 163 -1.10 -6.52 -19.62
CA ASP A 163 -1.47 -7.78 -20.23
C ASP A 163 -1.28 -8.94 -19.25
N ALA A 164 -2.35 -9.27 -18.52
CA ALA A 164 -2.35 -10.43 -17.61
C ALA A 164 -2.19 -11.75 -18.36
N TYR A 165 -2.65 -11.87 -19.61
CA TYR A 165 -2.56 -13.11 -20.40
C TYR A 165 -1.13 -13.42 -20.85
N SER A 166 -0.21 -12.47 -20.70
CA SER A 166 1.21 -12.69 -20.93
C SER A 166 1.85 -13.59 -19.87
N LEU A 167 1.26 -13.71 -18.67
CA LEU A 167 1.72 -14.56 -17.57
C LEU A 167 1.67 -16.04 -17.97
N LYS A 168 2.77 -16.75 -17.72
CA LYS A 168 2.95 -18.14 -18.15
C LYS A 168 3.76 -18.93 -17.13
N ALA A 169 3.43 -20.21 -16.97
CA ALA A 169 4.31 -21.17 -16.35
C ALA A 169 5.53 -21.42 -17.25
N HIS A 170 6.69 -21.56 -16.64
CA HIS A 170 7.91 -22.07 -17.28
C HIS A 170 7.83 -23.58 -17.48
N SER A 171 7.25 -24.29 -16.51
CA SER A 171 7.04 -25.73 -16.50
C SER A 171 5.93 -26.11 -15.53
N ASP A 172 5.40 -27.33 -15.68
CA ASP A 172 4.42 -27.92 -14.75
C ASP A 172 5.03 -28.36 -13.40
N GLU A 173 6.32 -28.06 -13.18
CA GLU A 173 7.01 -28.34 -11.92
C GLU A 173 6.38 -27.50 -10.80
N ILE A 174 5.97 -28.16 -9.72
CA ILE A 174 5.46 -27.47 -8.54
C ILE A 174 6.62 -27.08 -7.63
N VAL A 175 6.80 -25.78 -7.44
CA VAL A 175 7.85 -25.19 -6.61
C VAL A 175 7.25 -24.36 -5.48
N THR A 176 8.04 -24.16 -4.42
CA THR A 176 7.81 -23.10 -3.43
C THR A 176 9.03 -22.19 -3.47
N GLU A 177 8.86 -20.96 -3.95
CA GLU A 177 9.96 -20.00 -4.09
C GLU A 177 9.52 -18.57 -3.81
N THR A 178 10.49 -17.66 -3.75
CA THR A 178 10.26 -16.23 -3.57
C THR A 178 11.00 -15.49 -4.67
N LEU A 179 10.27 -14.65 -5.40
CA LEU A 179 10.77 -13.77 -6.44
C LEU A 179 10.59 -12.32 -5.97
N ASN A 180 11.46 -11.43 -6.40
CA ASN A 180 11.32 -10.00 -6.13
C ASN A 180 11.74 -9.15 -7.33
N SER A 181 11.20 -7.92 -7.36
CA SER A 181 11.56 -6.91 -8.35
C SER A 181 11.53 -5.52 -7.73
N HIS A 182 12.44 -4.66 -8.17
CA HIS A 182 12.48 -3.23 -7.85
C HIS A 182 11.89 -2.34 -8.95
N LEU A 183 11.37 -2.93 -10.03
CA LEU A 183 10.95 -2.24 -11.24
C LEU A 183 9.45 -1.92 -11.29
N LEU A 184 8.68 -2.28 -10.25
CA LEU A 184 7.27 -1.93 -10.16
C LEU A 184 7.12 -0.40 -10.10
N LYS A 185 6.46 0.13 -11.13
CA LYS A 185 6.05 1.52 -11.20
C LYS A 185 4.62 1.56 -11.71
N SER A 186 3.80 2.40 -11.12
CA SER A 186 2.47 2.77 -11.63
C SER A 186 2.33 4.29 -11.65
N ASN A 187 1.14 4.79 -11.93
CA ASN A 187 0.78 6.19 -11.81
C ASN A 187 -0.37 6.33 -10.82
N CYS A 188 -0.32 7.40 -10.03
CA CYS A 188 -1.39 7.71 -9.09
C CYS A 188 -2.64 8.06 -9.87
N LEU A 189 -3.74 7.36 -9.57
CA LEU A 189 -5.01 7.48 -10.27
C LEU A 189 -5.53 8.92 -10.44
N ILE A 190 -5.27 9.78 -9.46
CA ILE A 190 -5.86 11.13 -9.39
C ILE A 190 -4.87 12.23 -9.81
N THR A 191 -3.56 12.06 -9.57
CA THR A 191 -2.54 13.08 -9.92
C THR A 191 -1.72 12.75 -11.16
N SER A 192 -1.79 11.51 -11.64
CA SER A 192 -0.95 10.95 -12.72
C SER A 192 0.56 11.01 -12.43
N GLN A 193 0.97 11.39 -11.22
CA GLN A 193 2.36 11.36 -10.80
C GLN A 193 2.84 9.90 -10.68
N PRO A 194 4.15 9.63 -10.84
CA PRO A 194 4.70 8.28 -10.82
C PRO A 194 4.76 7.69 -9.40
N ASP A 195 4.31 6.45 -9.25
CA ASP A 195 4.45 5.66 -8.04
C ASP A 195 5.53 4.60 -8.22
N TRP A 196 6.41 4.46 -7.25
CA TRP A 196 7.55 3.55 -7.31
C TRP A 196 7.47 2.54 -6.19
N ALA A 197 7.75 1.28 -6.50
CA ALA A 197 7.71 0.22 -5.50
C ALA A 197 8.79 -0.84 -5.76
N SER A 198 9.04 -1.60 -4.72
CA SER A 198 9.55 -2.97 -4.88
C SER A 198 8.47 -3.96 -4.48
N ILE A 199 8.49 -5.15 -5.08
CA ILE A 199 7.49 -6.19 -4.85
C ILE A 199 8.18 -7.52 -4.53
N ILE A 200 7.57 -8.27 -3.62
CA ILE A 200 7.91 -9.64 -3.26
C ILE A 200 6.73 -10.52 -3.63
N ILE A 201 7.01 -11.62 -4.31
CA ILE A 201 6.03 -12.64 -4.69
C ILE A 201 6.56 -13.97 -4.17
N ARG A 202 5.93 -14.49 -3.11
CA ARG A 202 6.19 -15.84 -2.60
C ARG A 202 5.01 -16.72 -2.96
N TYR A 203 5.26 -17.88 -3.54
CA TYR A 203 4.19 -18.75 -4.00
C TYR A 203 4.55 -20.24 -3.90
N THR A 204 3.51 -21.07 -3.86
CA THR A 204 3.57 -22.52 -4.06
C THR A 204 2.67 -22.87 -5.26
N GLY A 205 3.24 -23.37 -6.36
CA GLY A 205 2.49 -23.62 -7.60
C GLY A 205 3.39 -23.98 -8.77
N GLU A 206 2.82 -23.97 -9.98
CA GLU A 206 3.60 -24.14 -11.23
C GLU A 206 4.71 -23.08 -11.32
N LYS A 207 5.91 -23.52 -11.69
CA LYS A 207 7.08 -22.63 -11.75
C LYS A 207 6.84 -21.49 -12.73
N ILE A 208 6.83 -20.26 -12.24
CA ILE A 208 6.56 -19.06 -13.04
C ILE A 208 7.73 -18.77 -13.98
N CYS A 209 7.43 -18.42 -15.22
CA CYS A 209 8.42 -17.89 -16.17
C CYS A 209 8.84 -16.47 -15.73
N ARG A 210 10.12 -16.28 -15.40
CA ARG A 210 10.62 -14.99 -14.88
C ARG A 210 10.46 -13.86 -15.88
N GLU A 211 10.71 -14.13 -17.17
CA GLU A 211 10.55 -13.12 -18.21
C GLU A 211 9.09 -12.66 -18.33
N SER A 212 8.11 -13.58 -18.33
CA SER A 212 6.70 -13.18 -18.43
C SER A 212 6.25 -12.42 -17.19
N LEU A 213 6.68 -12.83 -16.00
CA LEU A 213 6.42 -12.09 -14.76
C LEU A 213 7.03 -10.69 -14.79
N LEU A 214 8.29 -10.56 -15.21
CA LEU A 214 8.95 -9.26 -15.29
C LEU A 214 8.25 -8.32 -16.29
N ARG A 215 7.90 -8.82 -17.49
CA ARG A 215 7.12 -8.07 -18.49
C ARG A 215 5.78 -7.61 -17.91
N TYR A 216 5.07 -8.50 -17.23
CA TYR A 216 3.81 -8.18 -16.56
C TYR A 216 3.99 -7.07 -15.50
N LEU A 217 5.01 -7.15 -14.64
CA LEU A 217 5.27 -6.09 -13.65
C LEU A 217 5.65 -4.75 -14.30
N ILE A 218 6.42 -4.77 -15.39
CA ILE A 218 6.77 -3.57 -16.17
C ILE A 218 5.54 -2.97 -16.87
N SER A 219 4.54 -3.77 -17.24
CA SER A 219 3.30 -3.29 -17.87
C SER A 219 2.47 -2.34 -16.99
N PHE A 220 2.74 -2.28 -15.68
CA PHE A 220 2.11 -1.29 -14.80
C PHE A 220 2.64 0.13 -15.03
N ARG A 221 3.76 0.31 -15.75
CA ARG A 221 4.54 1.55 -15.82
C ARG A 221 3.72 2.79 -16.17
N THR A 222 2.71 2.65 -17.01
CA THR A 222 1.82 3.75 -17.45
C THR A 222 0.40 3.62 -16.88
N HIS A 223 0.13 2.58 -16.08
CA HIS A 223 -1.20 2.28 -15.56
C HIS A 223 -1.53 3.14 -14.34
N ASN A 224 -2.79 3.56 -14.26
CA ASN A 224 -3.31 4.45 -13.20
C ASN A 224 -4.08 3.63 -12.16
N GLU A 225 -3.52 3.44 -10.96
CA GLU A 225 -4.18 2.72 -9.85
C GLU A 225 -3.72 3.23 -8.48
N PHE A 226 -4.51 2.95 -7.44
CA PHE A 226 -4.01 3.04 -6.07
C PHE A 226 -3.07 1.87 -5.76
N HIS A 227 -2.21 2.05 -4.75
CA HIS A 227 -1.18 1.07 -4.40
C HIS A 227 -1.81 -0.26 -3.98
N GLU A 228 -2.86 -0.18 -3.16
CA GLU A 228 -3.64 -1.32 -2.68
C GLU A 228 -4.29 -2.08 -3.83
N GLN A 229 -4.89 -1.36 -4.78
CA GLN A 229 -5.54 -1.94 -5.96
C GLN A 229 -4.53 -2.64 -6.86
N CYS A 230 -3.35 -2.04 -7.06
CA CYS A 230 -2.28 -2.63 -7.87
C CYS A 230 -1.85 -3.99 -7.30
N VAL A 231 -1.70 -4.11 -5.98
CA VAL A 231 -1.35 -5.40 -5.35
C VAL A 231 -2.49 -6.40 -5.40
N GLU A 232 -3.75 -5.95 -5.22
CA GLU A 232 -4.93 -6.83 -5.38
C GLU A 232 -5.04 -7.35 -6.82
N ARG A 233 -4.77 -6.51 -7.83
CA ARG A 233 -4.71 -6.93 -9.24
C ARG A 233 -3.63 -7.96 -9.49
N ILE A 234 -2.39 -7.70 -9.04
CA ILE A 234 -1.28 -8.63 -9.20
C ILE A 234 -1.60 -9.99 -8.56
N TYR A 235 -2.18 -9.99 -7.36
CA TYR A 235 -2.64 -11.22 -6.72
C TYR A 235 -3.68 -11.95 -7.60
N SER A 236 -4.75 -11.26 -8.01
CA SER A 236 -5.83 -11.87 -8.79
C SER A 236 -5.37 -12.39 -10.15
N ASP A 237 -4.54 -11.63 -10.86
CA ASP A 237 -4.01 -12.02 -12.17
C ASP A 237 -3.11 -13.26 -12.05
N LEU A 238 -2.19 -13.29 -11.07
CA LEU A 238 -1.34 -14.47 -10.84
C LEU A 238 -2.17 -15.70 -10.49
N THR A 239 -3.16 -15.59 -9.60
CA THR A 239 -4.04 -16.71 -9.24
C THR A 239 -4.93 -17.16 -10.41
N THR A 240 -5.34 -16.25 -11.28
CA THR A 240 -6.23 -16.59 -12.42
C THR A 240 -5.46 -17.23 -13.58
N GLN A 241 -4.27 -16.73 -13.87
CA GLN A 241 -3.50 -17.12 -15.06
C GLN A 241 -2.59 -18.32 -14.81
N LEU A 242 -2.28 -18.62 -13.55
CA LEU A 242 -1.32 -19.66 -13.16
C LEU A 242 -1.93 -20.59 -12.11
N ASN A 243 -1.53 -21.85 -12.13
CA ASN A 243 -1.98 -22.84 -11.15
C ASN A 243 -1.21 -22.68 -9.81
N ILE A 244 -1.52 -21.61 -9.08
CA ILE A 244 -0.93 -21.27 -7.79
C ILE A 244 -1.86 -21.71 -6.66
N LYS A 245 -1.32 -22.51 -5.73
CA LYS A 245 -2.05 -23.00 -4.55
C LYS A 245 -1.97 -22.05 -3.37
N GLU A 246 -0.80 -21.45 -3.19
CA GLU A 246 -0.53 -20.48 -2.14
C GLU A 246 0.20 -19.29 -2.75
N LEU A 247 -0.25 -18.08 -2.44
CA LEU A 247 0.31 -16.85 -2.97
C LEU A 247 0.43 -15.82 -1.86
N GLU A 248 1.54 -15.10 -1.87
CA GLU A 248 1.80 -13.90 -1.09
C GLU A 248 2.40 -12.84 -2.00
N VAL A 249 1.72 -11.71 -2.10
CA VAL A 249 2.17 -10.53 -2.86
C VAL A 249 2.34 -9.39 -1.87
N TYR A 250 3.55 -8.84 -1.78
CA TYR A 250 3.85 -7.71 -0.90
C TYR A 250 4.57 -6.61 -1.67
N ALA A 251 3.97 -5.42 -1.78
CA ALA A 251 4.64 -4.27 -2.36
C ALA A 251 5.03 -3.24 -1.30
N ARG A 252 6.20 -2.62 -1.47
CA ARG A 252 6.71 -1.53 -0.64
C ARG A 252 6.90 -0.29 -1.50
N TYR A 253 5.94 0.63 -1.44
CA TYR A 253 5.99 1.87 -2.22
C TYR A 253 6.86 2.93 -1.54
N THR A 254 7.43 3.81 -2.34
CA THR A 254 8.11 5.02 -1.84
C THR A 254 7.10 6.01 -1.30
N ARG A 255 7.48 6.78 -0.29
CA ARG A 255 6.57 7.76 0.31
C ARG A 255 6.14 8.88 -0.64
N ARG A 256 4.93 9.40 -0.43
CA ARG A 256 4.45 10.68 -0.95
C ARG A 256 3.99 11.57 0.19
N GLY A 257 4.53 12.79 0.25
CA GLY A 257 4.13 13.76 1.25
C GLY A 257 4.26 13.26 2.69
N GLY A 258 5.31 12.49 2.99
CA GLY A 258 5.60 12.00 4.34
C GLY A 258 4.98 10.63 4.68
N LEU A 259 4.19 10.02 3.80
CA LEU A 259 3.55 8.71 4.02
C LEU A 259 3.90 7.70 2.93
N ASP A 260 4.27 6.48 3.31
CA ASP A 260 4.31 5.33 2.39
C ASP A 260 3.16 4.34 2.65
N ILE A 261 2.85 3.52 1.65
CA ILE A 261 1.80 2.49 1.68
C ILE A 261 2.42 1.17 1.22
N ASN A 262 2.17 0.11 1.96
CA ASN A 262 2.80 -1.18 1.72
C ASN A 262 1.73 -2.29 1.80
N PRO A 263 0.98 -2.51 0.70
CA PRO A 263 -0.08 -3.49 0.65
C PRO A 263 0.48 -4.91 0.58
N TYR A 264 -0.07 -5.79 1.42
CA TYR A 264 0.22 -7.21 1.47
C TYR A 264 -1.08 -8.01 1.25
N ARG A 265 -1.03 -8.98 0.36
CA ARG A 265 -2.13 -9.92 0.07
C ARG A 265 -1.61 -11.35 0.10
N SER A 266 -2.34 -12.26 0.73
CA SER A 266 -1.92 -13.64 0.97
C SER A 266 -3.09 -14.60 0.96
N THR A 267 -2.88 -15.84 0.53
CA THR A 267 -3.88 -16.91 0.64
C THR A 267 -4.21 -17.25 2.11
N HIS A 268 -3.21 -17.20 3.00
CA HIS A 268 -3.36 -17.77 4.36
C HIS A 268 -3.13 -16.78 5.51
N TYR A 269 -2.33 -15.73 5.29
CA TYR A 269 -1.85 -14.87 6.38
C TYR A 269 -2.49 -13.49 6.36
N ASN A 270 -2.92 -13.01 7.53
CA ASN A 270 -3.35 -11.61 7.70
C ASN A 270 -2.16 -10.67 7.77
N GLU A 271 -1.06 -11.14 8.36
CA GLU A 271 0.13 -10.33 8.59
C GLU A 271 1.29 -10.77 7.68
N THR A 272 2.08 -9.80 7.24
CA THR A 272 3.26 -10.08 6.43
C THR A 272 4.39 -10.63 7.31
N PRO A 273 5.06 -11.72 6.89
CA PRO A 273 6.27 -12.20 7.57
C PRO A 273 7.51 -11.41 7.17
N PHE A 274 7.40 -10.49 6.21
CA PHE A 274 8.52 -9.75 5.64
C PHE A 274 8.81 -8.48 6.43
N ALA A 275 9.81 -8.54 7.31
CA ALA A 275 10.37 -7.35 7.97
C ALA A 275 11.35 -6.63 7.03
N VAL A 276 10.81 -5.91 6.04
CA VAL A 276 11.61 -5.25 5.01
C VAL A 276 11.40 -3.75 4.97
N LYS A 277 12.50 -2.98 4.93
CA LYS A 277 12.51 -1.60 4.44
C LYS A 277 13.56 -1.46 3.36
N ILE A 278 13.20 -0.88 2.22
CA ILE A 278 14.12 -0.63 1.11
C ILE A 278 14.70 0.79 1.19
N ASN A 279 15.86 0.99 0.58
CA ASN A 279 16.57 2.28 0.55
C ASN A 279 15.79 3.44 -0.12
N ARG A 280 14.79 3.13 -0.95
CA ARG A 280 13.98 4.13 -1.67
C ARG A 280 12.73 4.60 -0.92
N GLN A 281 12.38 3.98 0.21
CA GLN A 281 11.15 4.30 0.97
C GLN A 281 11.19 5.64 1.68
#